data_AF-A0A8B7ZE69-F1
#
_entry.id   AF-A0A8B7ZE69-F1
#
_cell.length_a   1.000
_cell.length_b   1.000
_cell.length_c   1.000
_cell.angle_alpha   90.00
_cell.angle_beta   90.00
_cell.angle_gamma   90.00
#
_symmetry.space_group_name_H-M   'P 1'
#
loop_
_entity.id
_entity.type
_entity.pdbx_description
1 polymer ?
#
loop_
_entity_poly.entity_id
_entity_poly.type
_entity_poly.pdbx_seq_one_letter_code
_entity_poly.pdbx_strand_id
1 'polypeptide(L)'
;MTLLYAACFFLCKMFAFDAVSSTNVLFSFIFILLISQNCRGNLPNFLDDVETEINSLATKTLRLYRGLCSVSSTDCSSAFDKNSFACSTNEIKGAGSYCSSNQGSAYYTSEPGCTQCENRRLNRDRSLVRTASSNCTCQDIVNADVCWTKGIDDDLKTTNLPGLLWQQIATTHGFTRLYPGSAQEECHSYDPRLRSWFVAASAGPKDVVILIDSSASMSLVPRNRQGSNLSLMQLAKRAVAHVLRTLTFVDYIAVAKFSTESEQVTVNEVYTLIQATRDNVGALIEEVNNIQPEGHTNFEQAFRLAFRIFERSASVGRTTGCNKAVLFMTDGSPTRGEDDPAKLAEIVDDLNTRSDGTKIASIFTYSISEVAEKEISKHIACSANGVWSEVETGTAASLQEQLSQYYEYFSTLHKGPSGIIWTEPYLDSFGADMVITAAKAVYDSSNTSQSKLVAVVAIDISYAYIQELDDSKSNVMAELQRRQEFCPNIAVYSECELEVLRQKVYTEGSVSYESRPDKICGIENTCPLPADTACPNRTFQYDQCTQHSQATQDYKEAACCGTFLPCPSSVPTNSLSPLLSAALSLLGVIIVCCLL
;
A
#
# COMPACT_ATOMS: atom_id res chain seq x y z
N MET A 1 7.96 -34.49 -14.27
CA MET A 1 8.09 -34.34 -12.81
C MET A 1 7.79 -35.60 -12.01
N THR A 2 6.83 -36.43 -12.41
CA THR A 2 6.46 -37.69 -11.71
C THR A 2 7.58 -38.75 -11.67
N LEU A 3 8.47 -38.78 -12.66
CA LEU A 3 9.64 -39.68 -12.69
C LEU A 3 10.78 -39.25 -11.76
N LEU A 4 10.94 -37.94 -11.50
CA LEU A 4 11.96 -37.44 -10.55
C LEU A 4 11.53 -37.67 -9.08
N TYR A 5 10.24 -37.50 -8.78
CA TYR A 5 9.70 -37.78 -7.45
C TYR A 5 9.77 -39.27 -7.10
N ALA A 6 9.49 -40.15 -8.06
CA ALA A 6 9.62 -41.60 -7.86
C ALA A 6 11.07 -42.03 -7.62
N ALA A 7 12.05 -41.42 -8.30
CA ALA A 7 13.47 -41.70 -8.09
C ALA A 7 13.96 -41.26 -6.70
N CYS A 8 13.48 -40.11 -6.20
CA CYS A 8 13.83 -39.60 -4.87
C CYS A 8 13.26 -40.49 -3.75
N PHE A 9 12.04 -41.00 -3.93
CA PHE A 9 11.41 -41.92 -2.97
C PHE A 9 12.04 -43.32 -2.96
N PHE A 10 12.51 -43.80 -4.12
CA PHE A 10 13.19 -45.10 -4.23
C PHE A 10 14.60 -45.08 -3.62
N LEU A 11 15.33 -43.98 -3.79
CA LEU A 11 16.67 -43.80 -3.21
C LEU A 11 16.62 -43.71 -1.68
N CYS A 12 15.56 -43.09 -1.11
CA CYS A 12 15.38 -42.99 0.33
C CYS A 12 15.10 -44.36 1.00
N LYS A 13 14.51 -45.31 0.25
CA LYS A 13 14.23 -46.68 0.74
C LYS A 13 15.43 -47.63 0.66
N MET A 14 16.41 -47.35 -0.21
CA MET A 14 17.58 -48.22 -0.40
C MET A 14 18.62 -48.12 0.72
N PHE A 15 18.63 -47.05 1.53
CA PHE A 15 19.62 -46.84 2.59
C PHE A 15 19.16 -47.21 4.00
N ALA A 16 17.97 -47.79 4.16
CA ALA A 16 17.45 -48.24 5.46
C ALA A 16 17.96 -49.64 5.90
N PHE A 17 18.75 -50.32 5.06
CA PHE A 17 19.37 -51.61 5.37
C PHE A 17 20.81 -51.62 4.82
N ASP A 18 21.78 -51.23 5.64
CA ASP A 18 23.00 -52.02 5.88
C ASP A 18 24.02 -51.26 6.76
N ALA A 19 24.79 -52.06 7.50
CA ALA A 19 25.67 -51.65 8.60
C ALA A 19 26.69 -50.56 8.23
N VAL A 20 26.75 -49.54 9.09
CA VAL A 20 27.53 -48.32 8.93
C VAL A 20 28.97 -48.50 9.41
N SER A 21 29.94 -48.28 8.52
CA SER A 21 31.31 -47.90 8.90
C SER A 21 31.40 -46.37 9.02
N SER A 22 32.25 -45.89 9.93
CA SER A 22 32.34 -44.48 10.35
C SER A 22 32.71 -43.47 9.24
N THR A 23 33.24 -43.93 8.11
CA THR A 23 33.55 -43.10 6.94
C THR A 23 32.33 -42.85 6.04
N ASN A 24 31.31 -43.70 6.08
CA ASN A 24 30.08 -43.53 5.29
C ASN A 24 29.10 -42.53 5.91
N VAL A 25 29.14 -42.32 7.24
CA VAL A 25 28.26 -41.35 7.91
C VAL A 25 28.57 -39.92 7.46
N LEU A 26 29.85 -39.56 7.38
CA LEU A 26 30.25 -38.21 6.98
C LEU A 26 29.89 -37.91 5.53
N PHE A 27 30.09 -38.89 4.63
CA PHE A 27 29.68 -38.79 3.22
C PHE A 27 28.16 -38.73 3.07
N SER A 28 27.40 -39.55 3.80
CA SER A 28 25.94 -39.48 3.82
C SER A 28 25.43 -38.15 4.37
N PHE A 29 26.06 -37.57 5.40
CA PHE A 29 25.68 -36.25 5.93
C PHE A 29 25.97 -35.12 4.92
N ILE A 30 27.14 -35.13 4.28
CA ILE A 30 27.50 -34.13 3.26
C ILE A 30 26.59 -34.27 2.03
N PHE A 31 26.27 -35.50 1.62
CA PHE A 31 25.40 -35.75 0.48
C PHE A 31 23.92 -35.42 0.80
N ILE A 32 23.45 -35.66 2.03
CA ILE A 32 22.13 -35.22 2.51
C ILE A 32 22.09 -33.69 2.64
N LEU A 33 23.16 -33.03 3.08
CA LEU A 33 23.26 -31.57 3.11
C LEU A 33 23.25 -30.98 1.69
N LEU A 34 24.01 -31.54 0.75
CA LEU A 34 24.06 -31.12 -0.65
C LEU A 34 22.73 -31.40 -1.39
N ILE A 35 22.07 -32.52 -1.12
CA ILE A 35 20.73 -32.81 -1.63
C ILE A 35 19.70 -31.92 -0.96
N SER A 36 19.79 -31.63 0.34
CA SER A 36 18.88 -30.71 1.03
C SER A 36 19.02 -29.27 0.53
N GLN A 37 20.24 -28.85 0.17
CA GLN A 37 20.50 -27.56 -0.48
C GLN A 37 20.00 -27.53 -1.93
N ASN A 38 20.08 -28.65 -2.67
CA ASN A 38 19.53 -28.74 -4.02
C ASN A 38 18.01 -29.03 -4.08
N CYS A 39 17.40 -29.44 -2.96
CA CYS A 39 15.96 -29.67 -2.84
C CYS A 39 15.21 -28.45 -2.28
N ARG A 40 15.88 -27.56 -1.55
CA ARG A 40 15.37 -26.21 -1.29
C ARG A 40 15.55 -25.41 -2.57
N GLY A 41 14.48 -24.78 -3.06
CA GLY A 41 14.59 -23.87 -4.21
C GLY A 41 15.65 -22.80 -3.91
N ASN A 42 16.44 -22.41 -4.90
CA ASN A 42 17.32 -21.26 -4.74
C ASN A 42 16.47 -19.98 -4.81
N LEU A 43 16.75 -18.99 -3.96
CA LEU A 43 15.99 -17.74 -3.84
C LEU A 43 15.69 -17.10 -5.22
N PRO A 44 16.64 -16.94 -6.17
CA PRO A 44 16.36 -16.36 -7.47
C PRO A 44 15.28 -17.12 -8.26
N ASN A 45 15.33 -18.46 -8.27
CA ASN A 45 14.34 -19.27 -9.00
C ASN A 45 12.95 -19.13 -8.36
N PHE A 46 12.88 -19.07 -7.03
CA PHE A 46 11.61 -18.86 -6.34
C PHE A 46 11.03 -17.46 -6.65
N LEU A 47 11.88 -16.43 -6.69
CA LEU A 47 11.43 -15.08 -7.06
C LEU A 47 10.98 -15.04 -8.53
N ASP A 48 11.60 -15.78 -9.44
CA ASP A 48 11.15 -15.92 -10.84
C ASP A 48 9.76 -16.58 -10.94
N ASP A 49 9.49 -17.58 -10.08
CA ASP A 49 8.16 -18.21 -10.00
C ASP A 49 7.10 -17.20 -9.49
N VAL A 50 7.42 -16.40 -8.47
CA VAL A 50 6.53 -15.34 -7.98
C VAL A 50 6.27 -14.29 -9.06
N GLU A 51 7.31 -13.88 -9.78
CA GLU A 51 7.21 -12.92 -10.89
C GLU A 51 6.35 -13.46 -12.05
N THR A 52 6.39 -14.77 -12.29
CA THR A 52 5.51 -15.44 -13.26
C THR A 52 4.05 -15.36 -12.83
N GLU A 53 3.76 -15.69 -11.57
CA GLU A 53 2.40 -15.67 -11.03
C GLU A 53 1.81 -14.25 -10.99
N ILE A 54 2.59 -13.24 -10.60
CA ILE A 54 2.08 -11.86 -10.57
C ILE A 54 1.84 -11.28 -11.96
N ASN A 55 2.66 -11.65 -12.96
CA ASN A 55 2.40 -11.28 -14.36
C ASN A 55 1.11 -11.93 -14.88
N SER A 56 0.88 -13.20 -14.54
CA SER A 56 -0.35 -13.93 -14.85
C SER A 56 -1.56 -13.24 -14.22
N LEU A 57 -1.49 -12.91 -12.93
CA LEU A 57 -2.53 -12.19 -12.20
C LEU A 57 -2.84 -10.83 -12.84
N ALA A 58 -1.82 -10.01 -13.14
CA ALA A 58 -1.99 -8.72 -13.80
C ALA A 58 -2.71 -8.83 -15.15
N THR A 59 -2.36 -9.84 -15.96
CA THR A 59 -2.98 -10.10 -17.26
C THR A 59 -4.45 -10.48 -17.12
N LYS A 60 -4.77 -11.35 -16.15
CA LYS A 60 -6.14 -11.78 -15.86
C LYS A 60 -6.98 -10.62 -15.31
N THR A 61 -6.43 -9.80 -14.43
CA THR A 61 -7.08 -8.57 -13.93
C THR A 61 -7.39 -7.60 -15.06
N LEU A 62 -6.45 -7.34 -15.98
CA LEU A 62 -6.70 -6.50 -17.15
C LEU A 62 -7.81 -7.06 -18.04
N ARG A 63 -7.85 -8.39 -18.23
CA ARG A 63 -8.91 -9.07 -18.99
C ARG A 63 -10.28 -8.83 -18.38
N LEU A 64 -10.41 -8.94 -17.06
CA LEU A 64 -11.67 -8.66 -16.36
C LEU A 64 -12.09 -7.20 -16.51
N TYR A 65 -11.15 -6.27 -16.33
CA TYR A 65 -11.42 -4.84 -16.51
C TYR A 65 -11.90 -4.53 -17.94
N ARG A 66 -11.26 -5.07 -18.98
CA ARG A 66 -11.73 -4.85 -20.37
C ARG A 66 -13.13 -5.40 -20.65
N GLY A 67 -13.59 -6.36 -19.85
CA GLY A 67 -14.95 -6.90 -19.90
C GLY A 67 -15.97 -6.15 -19.02
N LEU A 68 -15.57 -5.09 -18.30
CA LEU A 68 -16.38 -4.49 -17.23
C LEU A 68 -17.77 -4.01 -17.72
N CYS A 69 -17.87 -3.46 -18.94
CA CYS A 69 -19.17 -3.01 -19.48
C CYS A 69 -20.05 -4.12 -20.05
N SER A 70 -19.55 -5.35 -20.16
CA SER A 70 -20.32 -6.52 -20.56
C SER A 70 -21.05 -7.18 -19.38
N VAL A 71 -20.68 -6.85 -18.14
CA VAL A 71 -21.28 -7.43 -16.92
C VAL A 71 -22.70 -6.88 -16.71
N SER A 72 -23.70 -7.75 -16.54
CA SER A 72 -25.08 -7.31 -16.26
C SER A 72 -25.24 -6.82 -14.82
N SER A 73 -26.18 -5.90 -14.55
CA SER A 73 -26.50 -5.47 -13.18
C SER A 73 -26.97 -6.62 -12.31
N THR A 74 -27.59 -7.65 -12.90
CA THR A 74 -27.97 -8.91 -12.26
C THR A 74 -26.78 -9.83 -11.92
N ASP A 75 -25.69 -9.79 -12.70
CA ASP A 75 -24.46 -10.53 -12.37
C ASP A 75 -23.68 -9.84 -11.23
N CYS A 76 -23.78 -8.51 -11.17
CA CYS A 76 -23.20 -7.68 -10.12
C CYS A 76 -23.92 -7.82 -8.78
N SER A 77 -25.24 -8.05 -8.74
CA SER A 77 -25.98 -8.08 -7.46
C SER A 77 -25.48 -9.16 -6.50
N SER A 78 -24.99 -10.29 -7.02
CA SER A 78 -24.34 -11.34 -6.24
C SER A 78 -22.87 -11.04 -5.87
N ALA A 79 -22.29 -9.93 -6.35
CA ALA A 79 -21.01 -9.41 -5.87
C ALA A 79 -21.17 -8.65 -4.54
N PHE A 80 -22.36 -8.09 -4.28
CA PHE A 80 -22.68 -7.25 -3.10
C PHE A 80 -23.42 -8.00 -2.01
N ASP A 81 -23.19 -9.32 -1.86
CA ASP A 81 -23.64 -10.01 -0.66
C ASP A 81 -22.99 -9.35 0.57
N LYS A 82 -23.72 -9.24 1.69
CA LYS A 82 -23.21 -8.73 2.98
C LYS A 82 -21.97 -9.49 3.45
N ASN A 83 -21.73 -10.66 2.88
CA ASN A 83 -20.59 -11.53 3.11
C ASN A 83 -19.36 -11.23 2.24
N SER A 84 -19.42 -10.27 1.33
CA SER A 84 -18.29 -9.92 0.46
C SER A 84 -17.30 -8.97 1.13
N PHE A 85 -17.74 -8.12 2.06
CA PHE A 85 -16.90 -7.12 2.70
C PHE A 85 -16.23 -7.68 3.96
N ALA A 86 -14.91 -7.55 4.05
CA ALA A 86 -14.11 -8.06 5.17
C ALA A 86 -14.53 -7.47 6.52
N CYS A 87 -15.07 -6.25 6.51
CA CYS A 87 -15.45 -5.46 7.68
C CYS A 87 -16.90 -5.61 8.16
N SER A 88 -17.73 -6.32 7.40
CA SER A 88 -19.15 -6.51 7.73
C SER A 88 -19.56 -7.97 7.78
N THR A 89 -18.69 -8.88 7.33
CA THR A 89 -18.98 -10.30 7.33
C THR A 89 -18.52 -10.93 8.62
N ASN A 90 -19.48 -11.38 9.41
CA ASN A 90 -19.19 -12.25 10.56
C ASN A 90 -18.90 -13.68 10.08
N GLU A 91 -19.49 -14.10 8.95
CA GLU A 91 -19.47 -15.49 8.53
C GLU A 91 -18.38 -15.81 7.50
N ILE A 92 -17.25 -16.37 7.96
CA ILE A 92 -16.35 -17.17 7.11
C ILE A 92 -16.67 -18.67 7.25
N LYS A 93 -17.94 -19.01 7.41
CA LYS A 93 -18.40 -20.39 7.58
C LYS A 93 -18.94 -20.89 6.24
N GLY A 94 -18.65 -22.14 5.87
CA GLY A 94 -19.07 -22.72 4.59
C GLY A 94 -17.98 -23.59 3.96
N ALA A 95 -18.27 -24.10 2.76
CA ALA A 95 -17.28 -24.80 1.93
C ALA A 95 -16.02 -23.92 1.73
N GLY A 96 -14.85 -24.56 1.64
CA GLY A 96 -13.56 -23.90 1.44
C GLY A 96 -13.00 -23.14 2.65
N SER A 97 -13.70 -23.14 3.79
CA SER A 97 -13.22 -22.49 5.01
C SER A 97 -12.23 -23.39 5.76
N TYR A 98 -11.09 -22.85 6.17
CA TYR A 98 -10.04 -23.59 6.88
C TYR A 98 -9.35 -22.72 7.93
N CYS A 99 -8.77 -23.36 8.94
CA CYS A 99 -7.91 -22.68 9.91
C CYS A 99 -6.50 -22.58 9.34
N SER A 100 -5.85 -21.44 9.48
CA SER A 100 -4.46 -21.27 9.10
C SER A 100 -3.61 -20.73 10.23
N SER A 101 -2.56 -21.47 10.54
CA SER A 101 -1.49 -21.07 11.45
C SER A 101 -0.47 -20.14 10.80
N ASN A 102 -0.35 -20.15 9.47
CA ASN A 102 0.74 -19.48 8.73
C ASN A 102 0.43 -18.03 8.31
N GLN A 103 -0.83 -17.59 8.32
CA GLN A 103 -1.24 -16.20 7.96
C GLN A 103 -1.50 -15.36 9.22
N GLY A 104 -0.78 -15.67 10.30
CA GLY A 104 -0.83 -15.03 11.61
C GLY A 104 -2.22 -14.94 12.23
N SER A 105 -2.38 -14.12 13.28
CA SER A 105 -3.70 -13.84 13.87
C SER A 105 -4.37 -12.70 13.10
N ALA A 106 -5.70 -12.71 12.97
CA ALA A 106 -6.39 -11.44 12.78
C ALA A 106 -6.00 -10.54 13.97
N TYR A 107 -5.55 -9.32 13.73
CA TYR A 107 -5.22 -8.38 14.81
C TYR A 107 -6.36 -8.43 15.86
N TYR A 108 -6.03 -8.81 17.11
CA TYR A 108 -6.90 -8.86 18.31
C TYR A 108 -7.72 -10.12 18.65
N THR A 109 -7.10 -11.30 18.71
CA THR A 109 -7.59 -12.35 19.65
C THR A 109 -6.59 -12.55 20.79
N SER A 110 -6.52 -11.60 21.72
CA SER A 110 -5.69 -11.73 22.93
C SER A 110 -6.29 -12.64 24.00
N GLU A 111 -7.30 -13.47 23.68
CA GLU A 111 -7.88 -14.44 24.61
C GLU A 111 -7.68 -15.89 24.16
N PRO A 112 -7.48 -16.82 25.11
CA PRO A 112 -7.43 -18.27 24.86
C PRO A 112 -8.83 -18.80 24.51
N GLY A 113 -9.36 -18.40 23.35
CA GLY A 113 -10.74 -18.68 22.94
C GLY A 113 -10.88 -19.44 21.62
N CYS A 114 -9.88 -19.39 20.72
CA CYS A 114 -9.92 -20.16 19.46
C CYS A 114 -9.45 -21.61 19.70
N THR A 115 -10.16 -22.35 20.54
CA THR A 115 -9.86 -23.77 20.84
C THR A 115 -10.02 -24.71 19.65
N GLN A 116 -10.61 -24.25 18.54
CA GLN A 116 -10.87 -25.05 17.32
C GLN A 116 -10.14 -24.57 16.04
N CYS A 117 -9.54 -23.38 16.03
CA CYS A 117 -8.70 -22.91 14.92
C CYS A 117 -7.38 -22.39 15.45
N GLU A 118 -6.27 -22.90 14.90
CA GLU A 118 -4.95 -22.34 15.13
C GLU A 118 -4.86 -20.99 14.39
N ASN A 119 -4.73 -19.90 15.14
CA ASN A 119 -4.59 -18.49 14.71
C ASN A 119 -5.80 -17.81 14.04
N ARG A 120 -6.18 -18.16 12.80
CA ARG A 120 -7.30 -17.50 12.10
C ARG A 120 -8.03 -18.40 11.11
N ARG A 121 -9.30 -18.10 10.84
CA ARG A 121 -10.10 -18.75 9.79
C ARG A 121 -10.03 -17.97 8.48
N LEU A 122 -9.85 -18.70 7.38
CA LEU A 122 -9.76 -18.17 6.00
C LEU A 122 -10.72 -18.92 5.08
N ASN A 123 -11.04 -18.34 3.92
CA ASN A 123 -11.86 -18.98 2.89
C ASN A 123 -11.09 -19.10 1.56
N ARG A 124 -10.90 -20.32 1.04
CA ARG A 124 -10.27 -20.56 -0.27
C ARG A 124 -11.24 -20.54 -1.44
N ASP A 125 -12.54 -20.58 -1.20
CA ASP A 125 -13.55 -20.58 -2.26
C ASP A 125 -13.85 -19.16 -2.74
N ARG A 126 -13.65 -18.14 -1.90
CA ARG A 126 -13.91 -16.72 -2.21
C ARG A 126 -12.87 -15.75 -1.63
N SER A 127 -12.69 -14.61 -2.28
CA SER A 127 -12.01 -13.43 -1.73
C SER A 127 -12.96 -12.54 -0.93
N LEU A 128 -12.41 -11.65 -0.11
CA LEU A 128 -13.16 -10.58 0.57
C LEU A 128 -12.64 -9.20 0.15
N VAL A 129 -13.51 -8.20 0.22
CA VAL A 129 -13.22 -6.84 -0.25
C VAL A 129 -13.16 -5.82 0.89
N ARG A 130 -12.41 -4.74 0.67
CA ARG A 130 -12.21 -3.64 1.61
C ARG A 130 -12.13 -2.30 0.89
N THR A 131 -12.59 -1.25 1.55
CA THR A 131 -12.49 0.15 1.10
C THR A 131 -11.47 0.93 1.93
N ALA A 132 -10.96 2.03 1.38
CA ALA A 132 -9.97 2.90 2.03
C ALA A 132 -10.43 3.41 3.41
N SER A 133 -11.69 3.84 3.47
CA SER A 133 -12.34 4.29 4.68
C SER A 133 -12.87 3.12 5.50
N SER A 134 -12.80 3.26 6.83
CA SER A 134 -13.47 2.37 7.80
C SER A 134 -14.99 2.48 7.72
N ASN A 135 -15.51 3.58 7.15
CA ASN A 135 -16.91 3.74 6.84
C ASN A 135 -17.12 3.29 5.39
N CYS A 136 -18.01 2.33 5.15
CA CYS A 136 -18.32 1.89 3.79
C CYS A 136 -18.77 3.09 2.93
N THR A 137 -17.96 3.48 1.96
CA THR A 137 -18.30 4.51 0.98
C THR A 137 -19.12 3.87 -0.13
N CYS A 138 -20.42 4.11 -0.13
CA CYS A 138 -21.34 3.60 -1.15
C CYS A 138 -21.31 4.43 -2.43
N GLN A 139 -20.11 4.70 -2.93
CA GLN A 139 -19.91 5.43 -4.16
C GLN A 139 -20.01 4.45 -5.35
N ASP A 140 -20.76 4.84 -6.38
CA ASP A 140 -20.99 4.01 -7.57
C ASP A 140 -19.69 3.54 -8.24
N ILE A 141 -18.63 4.36 -8.17
CA ILE A 141 -17.32 4.06 -8.75
C ILE A 141 -16.59 2.92 -7.99
N VAL A 142 -16.66 2.90 -6.66
CA VAL A 142 -16.11 1.83 -5.82
C VAL A 142 -16.91 0.54 -6.01
N ASN A 143 -18.23 0.67 -6.14
CA ASN A 143 -19.08 -0.49 -6.41
C ASN A 143 -18.81 -1.08 -7.80
N ALA A 144 -18.58 -0.26 -8.83
CA ALA A 144 -18.15 -0.77 -10.13
C ALA A 144 -16.88 -1.64 -10.00
N ASP A 145 -15.91 -1.21 -9.17
CA ASP A 145 -14.69 -1.98 -8.87
C ASP A 145 -14.95 -3.32 -8.18
N VAL A 146 -15.84 -3.34 -7.19
CA VAL A 146 -16.26 -4.57 -6.53
C VAL A 146 -16.83 -5.56 -7.56
N CYS A 147 -17.66 -5.07 -8.49
CA CYS A 147 -18.32 -5.93 -9.46
C CYS A 147 -17.36 -6.53 -10.49
N TRP A 148 -16.57 -5.71 -11.19
CA TRP A 148 -15.74 -6.23 -12.29
C TRP A 148 -14.62 -7.17 -11.80
N THR A 149 -14.19 -7.01 -10.54
CA THR A 149 -13.18 -7.88 -9.93
C THR A 149 -13.73 -9.23 -9.43
N LYS A 150 -15.05 -9.43 -9.36
CA LYS A 150 -15.66 -10.64 -8.77
C LYS A 150 -15.22 -11.95 -9.42
N GLY A 151 -15.00 -11.94 -10.73
CA GLY A 151 -14.66 -13.15 -11.50
C GLY A 151 -13.23 -13.67 -11.30
N ILE A 152 -12.41 -13.02 -10.47
CA ILE A 152 -11.00 -13.36 -10.31
C ILE A 152 -10.73 -14.51 -9.33
N ASP A 153 -11.70 -14.91 -8.50
CA ASP A 153 -11.45 -15.88 -7.42
C ASP A 153 -10.95 -17.24 -7.94
N ASP A 154 -11.46 -17.70 -9.09
CA ASP A 154 -11.00 -18.94 -9.70
C ASP A 154 -9.56 -18.84 -10.23
N ASP A 155 -9.15 -17.65 -10.65
CA ASP A 155 -7.79 -17.35 -11.06
C ASP A 155 -6.83 -17.28 -9.86
N LEU A 156 -7.28 -16.77 -8.72
CA LEU A 156 -6.49 -16.67 -7.48
C LEU A 156 -6.26 -18.05 -6.83
N LYS A 157 -7.19 -19.00 -7.03
CA LYS A 157 -7.07 -20.39 -6.55
C LYS A 157 -5.95 -21.18 -7.23
N THR A 158 -5.57 -20.80 -8.46
CA THR A 158 -4.56 -21.57 -9.22
C THR A 158 -3.14 -21.34 -8.74
N THR A 159 -2.89 -20.20 -8.08
CA THR A 159 -1.57 -19.83 -7.56
C THR A 159 -1.19 -20.76 -6.42
N ASN A 160 -0.10 -21.51 -6.58
CA ASN A 160 0.40 -22.44 -5.58
C ASN A 160 1.90 -22.24 -5.34
N LEU A 161 2.22 -21.15 -4.65
CA LEU A 161 3.59 -20.81 -4.26
C LEU A 161 3.82 -21.18 -2.79
N PRO A 162 4.96 -21.80 -2.43
CA PRO A 162 5.32 -21.97 -1.04
C PRO A 162 5.54 -20.60 -0.38
N GLY A 163 5.16 -20.47 0.89
CA GLY A 163 5.24 -19.19 1.61
C GLY A 163 4.20 -18.14 1.21
N LEU A 164 3.29 -18.42 0.27
CA LEU A 164 2.20 -17.51 -0.14
C LEU A 164 1.24 -17.21 1.01
N LEU A 165 1.02 -15.92 1.28
CA LEU A 165 0.11 -15.44 2.31
C LEU A 165 -1.15 -14.83 1.69
N TRP A 166 -0.99 -13.72 0.98
CA TRP A 166 -2.08 -12.94 0.40
C TRP A 166 -1.89 -12.71 -1.08
N GLN A 167 -3.00 -12.71 -1.81
CA GLN A 167 -3.08 -12.17 -3.16
C GLN A 167 -4.07 -11.00 -3.15
N GLN A 168 -3.65 -9.87 -3.68
CA GLN A 168 -4.37 -8.61 -3.59
C GLN A 168 -4.60 -7.98 -4.97
N ILE A 169 -5.77 -7.36 -5.14
CA ILE A 169 -6.07 -6.47 -6.27
C ILE A 169 -6.56 -5.16 -5.68
N ALA A 170 -5.77 -4.10 -5.80
CA ALA A 170 -6.14 -2.77 -5.34
C ALA A 170 -6.39 -1.83 -6.51
N THR A 171 -7.50 -1.11 -6.49
CA THR A 171 -7.86 -0.16 -7.56
C THR A 171 -7.49 1.28 -7.19
N THR A 172 -7.48 2.15 -8.19
CA THR A 172 -7.20 3.59 -8.02
C THR A 172 -8.26 4.33 -7.19
N HIS A 173 -9.43 3.73 -6.98
CA HIS A 173 -10.50 4.31 -6.16
C HIS A 173 -10.43 3.92 -4.68
N GLY A 174 -9.33 3.29 -4.23
CA GLY A 174 -9.13 2.96 -2.81
C GLY A 174 -9.80 1.67 -2.36
N PHE A 175 -10.20 0.82 -3.31
CA PHE A 175 -10.74 -0.51 -3.05
C PHE A 175 -9.63 -1.58 -3.09
N THR A 176 -9.73 -2.63 -2.28
CA THR A 176 -8.87 -3.82 -2.33
C THR A 176 -9.68 -5.10 -2.22
N ARG A 177 -9.40 -6.07 -3.09
CA ARG A 177 -9.85 -7.46 -2.97
C ARG A 177 -8.69 -8.32 -2.46
N LEU A 178 -8.95 -9.11 -1.42
CA LEU A 178 -7.97 -9.93 -0.69
C LEU A 178 -8.35 -11.41 -0.75
N TYR A 179 -7.41 -12.25 -1.18
CA TYR A 179 -7.55 -13.71 -1.23
C TYR A 179 -6.40 -14.40 -0.49
N PRO A 180 -6.64 -15.52 0.24
CA PRO A 180 -7.95 -16.09 0.56
C PRO A 180 -8.80 -15.11 1.38
N GLY A 181 -10.13 -15.25 1.32
CA GLY A 181 -11.03 -14.36 2.04
C GLY A 181 -10.78 -14.39 3.54
N SER A 182 -10.56 -13.22 4.14
CA SER A 182 -10.44 -13.08 5.59
C SER A 182 -11.28 -11.93 6.14
N ALA A 183 -12.18 -12.25 7.08
CA ALA A 183 -12.95 -11.27 7.85
C ALA A 183 -12.07 -10.63 8.93
N GLN A 184 -12.42 -9.40 9.31
CA GLN A 184 -11.68 -8.62 10.31
C GLN A 184 -12.64 -8.09 11.36
N GLU A 185 -12.27 -8.28 12.64
CA GLU A 185 -13.02 -7.77 13.80
C GLU A 185 -12.90 -6.25 13.91
N GLU A 186 -11.68 -5.71 13.77
CA GLU A 186 -11.43 -4.27 13.77
C GLU A 186 -11.03 -3.79 12.38
N CYS A 187 -11.95 -3.08 11.72
CA CYS A 187 -11.66 -2.41 10.46
C CYS A 187 -11.10 -1.02 10.67
N HIS A 188 -9.79 -0.98 10.92
CA HIS A 188 -9.01 0.25 10.86
C HIS A 188 -9.06 0.89 9.47
N SER A 189 -8.59 2.12 9.33
CA SER A 189 -8.35 2.68 7.98
C SER A 189 -7.25 1.89 7.28
N TYR A 190 -7.51 1.46 6.05
CA TYR A 190 -6.51 0.83 5.19
C TYR A 190 -6.80 1.29 3.77
N ASP A 191 -5.92 2.15 3.27
CA ASP A 191 -5.94 2.55 1.88
C ASP A 191 -4.76 1.90 1.17
N PRO A 192 -4.98 1.03 0.15
CA PRO A 192 -3.89 0.43 -0.60
C PRO A 192 -3.04 1.48 -1.32
N ARG A 193 -3.62 2.60 -1.75
CA ARG A 193 -2.94 3.64 -2.55
C ARG A 193 -1.83 4.33 -1.77
N LEU A 194 -1.98 4.31 -0.45
CA LEU A 194 -1.06 4.89 0.50
C LEU A 194 0.04 3.90 0.94
N ARG A 195 0.09 2.70 0.35
CA ARG A 195 1.09 1.66 0.68
C ARG A 195 2.28 1.71 -0.25
N SER A 196 3.46 1.39 0.30
CA SER A 196 4.71 1.43 -0.44
C SER A 196 4.68 0.53 -1.68
N TRP A 197 4.08 -0.65 -1.60
CA TRP A 197 3.97 -1.55 -2.75
C TRP A 197 3.11 -0.97 -3.88
N PHE A 198 2.03 -0.25 -3.55
CA PHE A 198 1.15 0.36 -4.54
C PHE A 198 1.87 1.51 -5.23
N VAL A 199 2.41 2.44 -4.44
CA VAL A 199 3.10 3.64 -4.94
C VAL A 199 4.32 3.27 -5.78
N ALA A 200 5.14 2.34 -5.31
CA ALA A 200 6.32 1.87 -6.05
C ALA A 200 5.92 1.23 -7.38
N ALA A 201 4.88 0.39 -7.40
CA ALA A 201 4.45 -0.29 -8.63
C ALA A 201 3.86 0.69 -9.65
N SER A 202 3.15 1.72 -9.19
CA SER A 202 2.48 2.69 -10.06
C SER A 202 3.40 3.80 -10.58
N ALA A 203 4.35 4.27 -9.77
CA ALA A 203 5.20 5.40 -10.14
C ALA A 203 6.61 4.99 -10.61
N GLY A 204 7.05 3.78 -10.25
CA GLY A 204 8.41 3.31 -10.48
C GLY A 204 9.47 4.03 -9.61
N PRO A 205 10.76 3.75 -9.87
CA PRO A 205 11.87 4.36 -9.15
C PRO A 205 11.95 5.87 -9.37
N LYS A 206 12.30 6.60 -8.31
CA LYS A 206 12.31 8.06 -8.30
C LYS A 206 13.31 8.65 -7.30
N ASP A 207 13.80 9.83 -7.64
CA ASP A 207 14.56 10.72 -6.78
C ASP A 207 13.63 11.85 -6.29
N VAL A 208 13.43 11.95 -4.98
CA VAL A 208 12.52 12.94 -4.40
C VAL A 208 13.29 13.90 -3.50
N VAL A 209 13.06 15.20 -3.65
CA VAL A 209 13.49 16.23 -2.69
C VAL A 209 12.25 16.86 -2.09
N ILE A 210 12.09 16.76 -0.78
CA ILE A 210 10.98 17.38 -0.04
C ILE A 210 11.46 18.68 0.59
N LEU A 211 10.82 19.80 0.25
CA LEU A 211 11.07 21.12 0.82
C LEU A 211 9.93 21.46 1.79
N ILE A 212 10.25 21.59 3.07
CA ILE A 212 9.31 21.89 4.15
C ILE A 212 9.52 23.33 4.61
N ASP A 213 8.50 24.18 4.49
CA ASP A 213 8.53 25.49 5.13
C ASP A 213 8.59 25.31 6.65
N SER A 214 9.62 25.87 7.26
CA SER A 214 9.83 25.92 8.70
C SER A 214 9.84 27.35 9.21
N SER A 215 9.22 28.29 8.51
CA SER A 215 9.01 29.68 8.94
C SER A 215 8.09 29.75 10.16
N ALA A 216 8.11 30.88 10.88
CA ALA A 216 7.35 31.04 12.11
C ALA A 216 5.81 30.89 11.93
N SER A 217 5.26 31.17 10.75
CA SER A 217 3.82 31.02 10.44
C SER A 217 3.35 29.58 10.54
N MET A 218 4.23 28.61 10.26
CA MET A 218 3.92 27.18 10.36
C MET A 218 3.60 26.71 11.80
N SER A 219 3.81 27.56 12.81
CA SER A 219 3.36 27.32 14.20
C SER A 219 1.85 27.51 14.41
N LEU A 220 1.15 28.15 13.46
CA LEU A 220 -0.27 28.45 13.55
C LEU A 220 -1.14 27.18 13.52
N VAL A 221 -2.28 27.24 14.20
CA VAL A 221 -3.30 26.19 14.20
C VAL A 221 -4.50 26.65 13.36
N PRO A 222 -4.93 25.88 12.34
CA PRO A 222 -6.09 26.23 11.52
C PRO A 222 -7.38 26.34 12.34
N ARG A 223 -8.16 27.42 12.14
CA ARG A 223 -9.37 27.72 12.93
C ARG A 223 -10.56 26.77 12.69
N ASN A 224 -10.61 26.09 11.55
CA ASN A 224 -11.81 25.39 11.06
C ASN A 224 -11.73 23.86 11.09
N ARG A 225 -10.75 23.26 11.77
CA ARG A 225 -10.63 21.80 11.81
C ARG A 225 -11.38 21.22 13.01
N GLN A 226 -12.58 20.69 12.77
CA GLN A 226 -13.37 20.01 13.79
C GLN A 226 -12.54 18.91 14.48
N GLY A 227 -12.19 19.14 15.75
CA GLY A 227 -11.55 18.15 16.63
C GLY A 227 -10.02 17.99 16.52
N SER A 228 -9.30 18.80 15.76
CA SER A 228 -7.83 18.66 15.59
C SER A 228 -7.07 19.94 15.96
N ASN A 229 -6.42 19.95 17.13
CA ASN A 229 -5.56 21.06 17.61
C ASN A 229 -4.12 21.02 17.04
N LEU A 230 -3.96 20.55 15.80
CA LEU A 230 -2.64 20.39 15.19
C LEU A 230 -2.19 21.67 14.49
N SER A 231 -0.94 22.07 14.68
CA SER A 231 -0.34 23.16 13.91
C SER A 231 -0.10 22.78 12.46
N LEU A 232 0.08 23.77 11.59
CA LEU A 232 0.41 23.58 10.17
C LEU A 232 1.70 22.75 10.01
N MET A 233 2.72 23.02 10.83
CA MET A 233 3.93 22.20 10.91
C MET A 233 3.64 20.74 11.32
N GLN A 234 2.75 20.49 12.28
CA GLN A 234 2.39 19.13 12.64
C GLN A 234 1.66 18.39 11.51
N LEU A 235 0.85 19.11 10.71
CA LEU A 235 0.24 18.55 9.50
C LEU A 235 1.31 18.22 8.47
N ALA A 236 2.20 19.18 8.15
CA ALA A 236 3.30 18.99 7.20
C ALA A 236 4.17 17.78 7.58
N LYS A 237 4.62 17.69 8.85
CA LYS A 237 5.40 16.55 9.36
C LYS A 237 4.69 15.21 9.17
N ARG A 238 3.39 15.13 9.51
CA ARG A 238 2.60 13.90 9.33
C ARG A 238 2.51 13.48 7.87
N ALA A 239 2.43 14.44 6.97
CA ALA A 239 2.29 14.20 5.55
C ALA A 239 3.63 13.86 4.89
N VAL A 240 4.71 14.53 5.28
CA VAL A 240 6.10 14.14 4.93
C VAL A 240 6.37 12.71 5.38
N ALA A 241 6.07 12.39 6.65
CA ALA A 241 6.25 11.04 7.18
C ALA A 241 5.36 10.01 6.45
N HIS A 242 4.27 10.45 5.83
CA HIS A 242 3.46 9.60 4.97
C HIS A 242 4.17 9.31 3.65
N VAL A 243 4.60 10.35 2.92
CA VAL A 243 5.38 10.20 1.67
C VAL A 243 6.61 9.34 1.90
N LEU A 244 7.39 9.60 2.95
CA LEU A 244 8.58 8.82 3.28
C LEU A 244 8.27 7.32 3.45
N ARG A 245 7.12 6.96 4.05
CA ARG A 245 6.72 5.55 4.21
C ARG A 245 6.28 4.88 2.90
N THR A 246 5.94 5.65 1.87
CA THR A 246 5.60 5.13 0.53
C THR A 246 6.82 4.79 -0.31
N LEU A 247 7.99 5.36 0.02
CA LEU A 247 9.23 5.09 -0.68
C LEU A 247 9.77 3.71 -0.33
N THR A 248 10.51 3.12 -1.26
CA THR A 248 11.22 1.85 -1.05
C THR A 248 12.70 2.02 -1.33
N PHE A 249 13.51 1.01 -1.00
CA PHE A 249 14.94 0.98 -1.29
C PHE A 249 15.33 1.18 -2.77
N VAL A 250 14.40 1.16 -3.73
CA VAL A 250 14.71 1.52 -5.13
C VAL A 250 14.68 3.05 -5.35
N ASP A 251 14.16 3.80 -4.40
CA ASP A 251 14.03 5.26 -4.44
C ASP A 251 15.20 5.95 -3.72
N TYR A 252 15.42 7.21 -4.08
CA TYR A 252 16.36 8.11 -3.40
C TYR A 252 15.61 9.34 -2.88
N ILE A 253 15.98 9.81 -1.69
CA ILE A 253 15.26 10.87 -0.98
C ILE A 253 16.20 11.86 -0.31
N ALA A 254 15.83 13.13 -0.31
CA ALA A 254 16.33 14.12 0.64
C ALA A 254 15.16 14.95 1.17
N VAL A 255 15.25 15.36 2.43
CA VAL A 255 14.33 16.32 3.02
C VAL A 255 15.13 17.56 3.38
N ALA A 256 14.62 18.74 3.06
CA ALA A 256 15.19 20.00 3.48
C ALA A 256 14.11 20.86 4.12
N LYS A 257 14.49 21.58 5.16
CA LYS A 257 13.64 22.62 5.74
C LYS A 257 14.15 23.98 5.27
N PHE A 258 13.25 24.95 5.16
CA PHE A 258 13.62 26.31 4.81
C PHE A 258 12.86 27.32 5.65
N SER A 259 13.57 28.38 6.04
CA SER A 259 12.98 29.59 6.61
C SER A 259 13.72 30.80 6.03
N THR A 260 14.49 31.54 6.83
CA THR A 260 15.43 32.56 6.34
C THR A 260 16.58 31.92 5.56
N GLU A 261 17.06 30.77 6.05
CA GLU A 261 18.08 29.92 5.43
C GLU A 261 17.47 28.56 5.07
N SER A 262 18.16 27.78 4.24
CA SER A 262 17.73 26.43 3.85
C SER A 262 18.78 25.40 4.21
N GLU A 263 18.37 24.33 4.86
CA GLU A 263 19.26 23.24 5.23
C GLU A 263 18.64 21.87 4.97
N GLN A 264 19.49 20.93 4.54
CA GLN A 264 19.07 19.55 4.39
C GLN A 264 18.94 18.91 5.78
N VAL A 265 17.78 18.32 6.03
CA VAL A 265 17.53 17.43 7.16
C VAL A 265 18.33 16.15 6.90
N THR A 266 19.35 15.92 7.73
CA THR A 266 20.34 14.87 7.47
C THR A 266 20.29 13.80 8.53
N VAL A 267 20.56 12.56 8.10
CA VAL A 267 20.81 11.43 9.00
C VAL A 267 22.29 11.06 9.05
N ASN A 268 23.04 11.31 7.96
CA ASN A 268 24.45 10.88 7.79
C ASN A 268 25.21 11.65 6.69
N GLU A 269 24.52 12.30 5.76
CA GLU A 269 25.12 12.87 4.54
C GLU A 269 24.50 14.24 4.23
N VAL A 270 25.32 15.19 3.76
CA VAL A 270 24.89 16.57 3.53
C VAL A 270 24.93 16.90 2.04
N TYR A 271 23.86 17.51 1.55
CA TYR A 271 23.66 17.93 0.17
C TYR A 271 23.62 16.80 -0.86
N THR A 272 23.22 15.59 -0.45
CA THR A 272 22.99 14.45 -1.36
C THR A 272 21.71 13.72 -0.98
N LEU A 273 21.08 13.07 -1.96
CA LEU A 273 20.03 12.09 -1.75
C LEU A 273 20.60 10.88 -1.01
N ILE A 274 19.78 10.24 -0.18
CA ILE A 274 20.07 8.95 0.43
C ILE A 274 19.10 7.91 -0.11
N GLN A 275 19.52 6.65 -0.18
CA GLN A 275 18.63 5.56 -0.59
C GLN A 275 17.50 5.40 0.45
N ALA A 276 16.25 5.26 0.02
CA ALA A 276 15.08 5.21 0.89
C ALA A 276 14.86 3.81 1.50
N THR A 277 15.90 3.24 2.12
CA THR A 277 15.76 2.02 2.92
C THR A 277 14.87 2.27 4.13
N ARG A 278 14.24 1.23 4.70
CA ARG A 278 13.39 1.37 5.90
C ARG A 278 14.13 2.04 7.06
N ASP A 279 15.40 1.73 7.24
CA ASP A 279 16.23 2.31 8.30
C ASP A 279 16.47 3.82 8.07
N ASN A 280 16.85 4.20 6.84
CA ASN A 280 17.04 5.61 6.47
C ASN A 280 15.73 6.42 6.56
N VAL A 281 14.61 5.82 6.11
CA VAL A 281 13.27 6.40 6.22
C VAL A 281 12.86 6.61 7.67
N GLY A 282 13.09 5.62 8.53
CA GLY A 282 12.81 5.71 9.97
C GLY A 282 13.56 6.88 10.61
N ALA A 283 14.87 6.96 10.36
CA ALA A 283 15.71 8.02 10.89
C ALA A 283 15.36 9.41 10.33
N LEU A 284 15.04 9.52 9.03
CA LEU A 284 14.55 10.78 8.45
C LEU A 284 13.23 11.24 9.10
N ILE A 285 12.32 10.33 9.43
CA ILE A 285 11.07 10.68 10.12
C ILE A 285 11.35 11.26 11.50
N GLU A 286 12.31 10.71 12.25
CA GLU A 286 12.73 11.26 13.54
C GLU A 286 13.27 12.67 13.41
N GLU A 287 14.16 12.92 12.44
CA GLU A 287 14.70 14.26 12.17
C GLU A 287 13.63 15.25 11.71
N VAL A 288 12.71 14.82 10.84
CA VAL A 288 11.55 15.63 10.44
C VAL A 288 10.69 16.01 11.64
N ASN A 289 10.52 15.11 12.61
CA ASN A 289 9.75 15.41 13.82
C ASN A 289 10.42 16.47 14.71
N ASN A 290 11.74 16.66 14.59
CA ASN A 290 12.50 17.65 15.37
C ASN A 290 12.41 19.08 14.80
N ILE A 291 11.98 19.25 13.54
CA ILE A 291 11.88 20.57 12.88
C ILE A 291 11.00 21.54 13.70
N GLN A 292 11.51 22.73 14.01
CA GLN A 292 10.75 23.77 14.69
C GLN A 292 10.44 24.94 13.75
N PRO A 293 9.22 25.52 13.81
CA PRO A 293 8.89 26.74 13.08
C PRO A 293 9.64 27.96 13.65
N GLU A 294 10.42 28.64 12.83
CA GLU A 294 11.17 29.85 13.20
C GLU A 294 11.56 30.70 11.98
N GLY A 295 11.88 31.97 12.20
CA GLY A 295 12.42 32.84 11.16
C GLY A 295 11.41 33.28 10.09
N HIS A 296 11.96 33.68 8.94
CA HIS A 296 11.22 34.19 7.78
C HIS A 296 11.03 33.10 6.73
N THR A 297 10.65 33.47 5.51
CA THR A 297 10.31 32.53 4.43
C THR A 297 11.10 32.91 3.16
N ASN A 298 11.95 32.02 2.66
CA ASN A 298 12.81 32.25 1.49
C ASN A 298 12.71 31.09 0.48
N PHE A 299 11.83 31.24 -0.50
CA PHE A 299 11.57 30.21 -1.51
C PHE A 299 12.77 30.01 -2.44
N GLU A 300 13.42 31.10 -2.86
CA GLU A 300 14.55 31.05 -3.76
C GLU A 300 15.68 30.16 -3.20
N GLN A 301 16.05 30.34 -1.93
CA GLN A 301 17.07 29.50 -1.30
C GLN A 301 16.67 28.03 -1.20
N ALA A 302 15.38 27.76 -0.94
CA ALA A 302 14.88 26.39 -0.85
C ALA A 302 15.05 25.65 -2.19
N PHE A 303 14.67 26.27 -3.30
CA PHE A 303 14.83 25.67 -4.63
C PHE A 303 16.30 25.57 -5.06
N ARG A 304 17.14 26.58 -4.77
CA ARG A 304 18.58 26.48 -5.01
C ARG A 304 19.21 25.29 -4.26
N LEU A 305 18.78 25.04 -3.02
CA LEU A 305 19.23 23.87 -2.26
C LEU A 305 18.75 22.56 -2.90
N ALA A 306 17.49 22.47 -3.33
CA ALA A 306 16.96 21.27 -3.97
C ALA A 306 17.75 20.87 -5.23
N PHE A 307 17.99 21.82 -6.14
CA PHE A 307 18.73 21.54 -7.37
C PHE A 307 20.21 21.26 -7.12
N ARG A 308 20.81 21.88 -6.09
CA ARG A 308 22.16 21.50 -5.62
C ARG A 308 22.21 20.06 -5.11
N ILE A 309 21.19 19.61 -4.38
CA ILE A 309 21.10 18.21 -3.92
C ILE A 309 21.06 17.27 -5.13
N PHE A 310 20.21 17.53 -6.13
CA PHE A 310 20.16 16.70 -7.33
C PHE A 310 21.48 16.65 -8.10
N GLU A 311 22.12 17.81 -8.28
CA GLU A 311 23.42 17.92 -8.97
C GLU A 311 24.50 17.11 -8.27
N ARG A 312 24.67 17.30 -6.96
CA ARG A 312 25.67 16.57 -6.18
C ARG A 312 25.38 15.08 -6.11
N SER A 313 24.12 14.70 -6.01
CA SER A 313 23.72 13.29 -5.96
C SER A 313 24.05 12.58 -7.27
N ALA A 314 23.87 13.26 -8.41
CA ALA A 314 24.27 12.74 -9.71
C ALA A 314 25.80 12.54 -9.80
N SER A 315 26.61 13.45 -9.25
CA SER A 315 28.08 13.34 -9.30
C SER A 315 28.66 12.21 -8.45
N VAL A 316 27.94 11.76 -7.41
CA VAL A 316 28.33 10.64 -6.55
C VAL A 316 27.54 9.34 -6.83
N GLY A 317 26.72 9.31 -7.88
CA GLY A 317 25.94 8.12 -8.26
C GLY A 317 24.77 7.77 -7.33
N ARG A 318 24.27 8.72 -6.53
CA ARG A 318 23.10 8.54 -5.64
C ARG A 318 21.82 8.98 -6.32
N THR A 319 21.42 8.25 -7.34
CA THR A 319 20.25 8.57 -8.14
C THR A 319 19.71 7.30 -8.77
N THR A 320 18.39 7.22 -8.90
CA THR A 320 17.73 6.18 -9.69
C THR A 320 18.01 6.34 -11.19
N GLY A 321 18.35 7.55 -11.64
CA GLY A 321 18.44 7.89 -13.06
C GLY A 321 17.08 7.94 -13.76
N CYS A 322 15.97 7.71 -13.05
CA CYS A 322 14.61 7.70 -13.57
C CYS A 322 13.93 9.06 -13.30
N ASN A 323 12.81 9.04 -12.57
CA ASN A 323 11.98 10.21 -12.33
C ASN A 323 12.56 11.08 -11.22
N LYS A 324 12.48 12.41 -11.35
CA LYS A 324 12.87 13.34 -10.28
C LYS A 324 11.70 14.25 -9.90
N ALA A 325 11.45 14.40 -8.61
CA ALA A 325 10.37 15.24 -8.08
C ALA A 325 10.85 16.17 -6.98
N VAL A 326 10.37 17.42 -6.99
CA VAL A 326 10.44 18.33 -5.86
C VAL A 326 9.06 18.45 -5.25
N LEU A 327 8.91 18.16 -3.95
CA LEU A 327 7.66 18.36 -3.21
C LEU A 327 7.83 19.56 -2.29
N PHE A 328 7.22 20.68 -2.62
CA PHE A 328 7.37 21.95 -1.93
C PHE A 328 6.10 22.29 -1.12
N MET A 329 6.23 22.45 0.19
CA MET A 329 5.13 22.71 1.12
C MET A 329 5.35 24.04 1.84
N THR A 330 4.34 24.92 1.82
CA THR A 330 4.38 26.25 2.45
C THR A 330 2.99 26.66 2.95
N ASP A 331 2.91 27.48 4.00
CA ASP A 331 1.66 28.12 4.45
C ASP A 331 1.56 29.61 4.09
N GLY A 332 2.61 30.20 3.51
CA GLY A 332 2.70 31.65 3.35
C GLY A 332 3.48 32.09 2.12
N SER A 333 3.63 33.41 1.99
CA SER A 333 4.41 34.07 0.94
C SER A 333 5.90 34.15 1.31
N PRO A 334 6.82 34.26 0.33
CA PRO A 334 8.20 34.64 0.62
C PRO A 334 8.23 36.00 1.33
N THR A 335 9.07 36.10 2.37
CA THR A 335 9.32 37.33 3.14
C THR A 335 10.81 37.74 3.09
N ARG A 336 11.62 36.94 2.38
CA ARG A 336 13.04 37.14 2.07
C ARG A 336 13.31 36.56 0.68
N GLY A 337 14.30 37.13 -0.01
CA GLY A 337 14.59 36.78 -1.40
C GLY A 337 13.65 37.49 -2.36
N GLU A 338 13.50 36.94 -3.57
CA GLU A 338 12.51 37.40 -4.55
C GLU A 338 11.08 37.04 -4.09
N ASP A 339 10.18 38.02 -4.18
CA ASP A 339 8.77 37.91 -3.79
C ASP A 339 7.78 38.15 -4.94
N ASP A 340 8.28 38.57 -6.11
CA ASP A 340 7.48 38.64 -7.33
C ASP A 340 7.18 37.23 -7.88
N PRO A 341 5.90 36.86 -8.08
CA PRO A 341 5.53 35.52 -8.55
C PRO A 341 6.16 35.12 -9.88
N ALA A 342 6.23 36.05 -10.85
CA ALA A 342 6.71 35.75 -12.19
C ALA A 342 8.23 35.57 -12.20
N LYS A 343 8.97 36.49 -11.55
CA LYS A 343 10.43 36.39 -11.44
C LYS A 343 10.87 35.18 -10.63
N LEU A 344 10.19 34.88 -9.53
CA LEU A 344 10.55 33.71 -8.73
C LEU A 344 10.29 32.41 -9.50
N ALA A 345 9.16 32.33 -10.24
CA ALA A 345 8.89 31.20 -11.11
C ALA A 345 9.95 31.08 -12.23
N GLU A 346 10.41 32.18 -12.81
CA GLU A 346 11.51 32.21 -13.80
C GLU A 346 12.83 31.71 -13.19
N ILE A 347 13.21 32.18 -11.98
CA ILE A 347 14.41 31.70 -11.29
C ILE A 347 14.34 30.19 -11.04
N VAL A 348 13.20 29.68 -10.58
CA VAL A 348 13.01 28.25 -10.35
C VAL A 348 13.04 27.47 -11.67
N ASP A 349 12.48 28.03 -12.74
CA ASP A 349 12.49 27.42 -14.06
C ASP A 349 13.91 27.29 -14.64
N ASP A 350 14.72 28.34 -14.50
CA ASP A 350 16.13 28.34 -14.89
C ASP A 350 16.93 27.31 -14.11
N LEU A 351 16.73 27.22 -12.79
CA LEU A 351 17.37 26.20 -11.94
C LEU A 351 16.96 24.78 -12.33
N ASN A 352 15.73 24.61 -12.82
CA ASN A 352 15.17 23.33 -13.24
C ASN A 352 15.46 22.99 -14.71
N THR A 353 16.17 23.83 -15.46
CA THR A 353 16.38 23.62 -16.90
C THR A 353 17.81 23.18 -17.17
N ARG A 354 17.96 22.05 -17.88
CA ARG A 354 19.26 21.58 -18.36
C ARG A 354 19.72 22.37 -19.58
N SER A 355 21.00 22.21 -19.93
CA SER A 355 21.58 22.82 -21.13
C SER A 355 20.90 22.41 -22.45
N ASP A 356 20.21 21.27 -22.48
CA ASP A 356 19.43 20.78 -23.63
C ASP A 356 17.97 21.25 -23.63
N GLY A 357 17.58 22.11 -22.69
CA GLY A 357 16.22 22.64 -22.54
C GLY A 357 15.24 21.69 -21.83
N THR A 358 15.67 20.49 -21.44
CA THR A 358 14.83 19.56 -20.68
C THR A 358 14.76 19.92 -19.20
N LYS A 359 13.63 19.61 -18.55
CA LYS A 359 13.46 19.82 -17.11
C LYS A 359 14.23 18.76 -16.30
N ILE A 360 14.82 19.17 -15.18
CA ILE A 360 15.56 18.29 -14.27
C ILE A 360 14.59 17.44 -13.44
N ALA A 361 13.53 18.07 -12.93
CA ALA A 361 12.52 17.47 -12.07
C ALA A 361 11.13 18.08 -12.30
N SER A 362 10.08 17.31 -12.04
CA SER A 362 8.71 17.83 -11.92
C SER A 362 8.53 18.45 -10.54
N ILE A 363 7.95 19.66 -10.46
CA ILE A 363 7.78 20.37 -9.18
C ILE A 363 6.31 20.37 -8.74
N PHE A 364 6.06 19.81 -7.57
CA PHE A 364 4.76 19.77 -6.93
C PHE A 364 4.74 20.76 -5.78
N THR A 365 3.76 21.65 -5.77
CA THR A 365 3.63 22.68 -4.72
C THR A 365 2.34 22.50 -3.95
N TYR A 366 2.42 22.65 -2.63
CA TYR A 366 1.33 22.42 -1.70
C TYR A 366 1.15 23.64 -0.79
N SER A 367 0.06 24.37 -0.98
CA SER A 367 -0.30 25.51 -0.14
C SER A 367 -1.12 25.01 1.06
N ILE A 368 -0.52 25.03 2.26
CA ILE A 368 -1.05 24.47 3.51
C ILE A 368 -1.81 25.54 4.30
N SER A 369 -3.01 25.86 3.84
CA SER A 369 -4.15 26.46 4.56
C SER A 369 -5.04 27.21 3.56
N GLU A 370 -6.28 27.51 3.94
CA GLU A 370 -7.20 28.32 3.12
C GLU A 370 -6.69 29.76 2.89
N VAL A 371 -5.85 30.27 3.80
CA VAL A 371 -5.31 31.63 3.77
C VAL A 371 -3.87 31.70 3.22
N ALA A 372 -3.32 30.55 2.83
CA ALA A 372 -1.97 30.49 2.27
C ALA A 372 -1.89 31.25 0.95
N GLU A 373 -0.70 31.73 0.62
CA GLU A 373 -0.39 32.28 -0.69
C GLU A 373 -0.46 31.15 -1.73
N LYS A 374 -1.20 31.38 -2.82
CA LYS A 374 -1.50 30.37 -3.85
C LYS A 374 -0.87 30.68 -5.20
N GLU A 375 -0.77 31.97 -5.56
CA GLU A 375 -0.36 32.39 -6.90
C GLU A 375 1.10 32.05 -7.16
N ILE A 376 2.03 32.36 -6.25
CA ILE A 376 3.46 32.05 -6.41
C ILE A 376 3.66 30.54 -6.49
N SER A 377 3.09 29.80 -5.54
CA SER A 377 3.19 28.33 -5.49
C SER A 377 2.63 27.69 -6.76
N LYS A 378 1.49 28.19 -7.25
CA LYS A 378 0.88 27.74 -8.50
C LYS A 378 1.76 28.07 -9.71
N HIS A 379 2.23 29.31 -9.83
CA HIS A 379 3.12 29.74 -10.92
C HIS A 379 4.38 28.88 -10.99
N ILE A 380 5.03 28.58 -9.86
CA ILE A 380 6.20 27.70 -9.81
C ILE A 380 5.88 26.30 -10.36
N ALA A 381 4.80 25.66 -9.89
CA ALA A 381 4.41 24.33 -10.37
C ALA A 381 4.04 24.35 -11.87
N CYS A 382 3.35 25.39 -12.33
CA CYS A 382 2.95 25.55 -13.72
C CYS A 382 4.18 25.65 -14.65
N SER A 383 5.13 26.53 -14.34
CA SER A 383 6.36 26.71 -15.13
C SER A 383 7.21 25.44 -15.19
N ALA A 384 7.21 24.67 -14.10
CA ALA A 384 7.97 23.43 -13.99
C ALA A 384 7.19 22.16 -14.40
N ASN A 385 6.08 22.30 -15.14
CA ASN A 385 5.30 21.17 -15.65
C ASN A 385 4.81 20.18 -14.58
N GLY A 386 4.59 20.67 -13.36
CA GLY A 386 4.11 19.89 -12.23
C GLY A 386 2.68 20.25 -11.83
N VAL A 387 2.33 19.98 -10.58
CA VAL A 387 0.96 20.12 -10.08
C VAL A 387 0.96 20.93 -8.79
N TRP A 388 0.06 21.92 -8.73
CA TRP A 388 -0.21 22.66 -7.51
C TRP A 388 -1.45 22.09 -6.81
N SER A 389 -1.41 22.09 -5.47
CA SER A 389 -2.49 21.62 -4.63
C SER A 389 -2.77 22.60 -3.49
N GLU A 390 -4.04 22.95 -3.35
CA GLU A 390 -4.55 23.58 -2.15
C GLU A 390 -4.91 22.54 -1.09
N VAL A 391 -4.22 22.61 0.04
CA VAL A 391 -4.49 21.76 1.19
C VAL A 391 -5.49 22.46 2.10
N GLU A 392 -6.77 22.25 1.79
CA GLU A 392 -7.88 22.73 2.59
C GLU A 392 -7.91 21.99 3.94
N THR A 393 -7.43 22.65 4.99
CA THR A 393 -7.31 22.07 6.34
C THR A 393 -8.64 21.62 6.97
N GLY A 394 -9.77 22.09 6.44
CA GLY A 394 -11.14 21.74 6.88
C GLY A 394 -11.84 20.66 6.06
N THR A 395 -11.23 20.12 4.98
CA THR A 395 -11.87 19.08 4.15
C THR A 395 -11.75 17.69 4.76
N ALA A 396 -12.62 16.77 4.31
CA ALA A 396 -12.54 15.36 4.63
C ALA A 396 -11.24 14.70 4.12
N ALA A 397 -10.62 15.29 3.09
CA ALA A 397 -9.33 14.84 2.57
C ALA A 397 -8.18 15.27 3.48
N SER A 398 -7.37 14.30 3.86
CA SER A 398 -6.17 14.49 4.65
C SER A 398 -5.04 15.05 3.78
N LEU A 399 -4.13 15.86 4.34
CA LEU A 399 -2.93 16.34 3.62
C LEU A 399 -2.12 15.15 3.05
N GLN A 400 -2.20 13.99 3.69
CA GLN A 400 -1.63 12.73 3.21
C GLN A 400 -2.17 12.32 1.83
N GLU A 401 -3.49 12.42 1.62
CA GLU A 401 -4.14 12.13 0.32
C GLU A 401 -3.83 13.21 -0.71
N GLN A 402 -3.55 14.45 -0.32
CA GLN A 402 -3.13 15.43 -1.32
C GLN A 402 -1.71 15.20 -1.81
N LEU A 403 -0.83 14.73 -0.94
CA LEU A 403 0.52 14.35 -1.33
C LEU A 403 0.54 13.14 -2.27
N SER A 404 -0.54 12.36 -2.42
CA SER A 404 -0.54 11.29 -3.43
C SER A 404 -0.45 11.77 -4.87
N GLN A 405 -0.75 13.03 -5.14
CA GLN A 405 -0.75 13.58 -6.50
C GLN A 405 0.59 13.43 -7.22
N TYR A 406 1.73 13.45 -6.50
CA TYR A 406 3.02 13.31 -7.17
C TYR A 406 3.21 11.93 -7.79
N TYR A 407 2.78 10.85 -7.11
CA TYR A 407 2.90 9.51 -7.67
C TYR A 407 1.79 9.26 -8.69
N GLU A 408 0.62 9.89 -8.52
CA GLU A 408 -0.45 9.82 -9.50
C GLU A 408 -0.05 10.48 -10.84
N TYR A 409 0.69 11.59 -10.78
CA TYR A 409 1.30 12.21 -11.96
C TYR A 409 2.15 11.20 -12.72
N PHE A 410 3.11 10.55 -12.05
CA PHE A 410 3.97 9.55 -12.69
C PHE A 410 3.18 8.35 -13.19
N SER A 411 2.19 7.89 -12.44
CA SER A 411 1.37 6.75 -12.84
C SER A 411 0.48 7.06 -14.05
N THR A 412 -0.03 8.28 -14.19
CA THR A 412 -0.96 8.66 -15.27
C THR A 412 -0.22 8.96 -16.56
N LEU A 413 0.99 9.50 -16.46
CA LEU A 413 1.84 9.81 -17.61
C LEU A 413 2.70 8.61 -18.06
N HIS A 414 2.63 7.51 -17.33
CA HIS A 414 3.24 6.23 -17.71
C HIS A 414 2.71 5.74 -19.06
N LYS A 415 3.60 5.33 -19.96
CA LYS A 415 3.24 4.59 -21.19
C LYS A 415 3.98 3.26 -21.23
N GLY A 416 3.26 2.24 -21.71
CA GLY A 416 3.81 0.90 -21.88
C GLY A 416 3.57 -0.01 -20.67
N PRO A 417 4.35 -1.10 -20.55
CA PRO A 417 4.22 -2.04 -19.45
C PRO A 417 4.91 -1.51 -18.17
N SER A 418 4.38 -1.91 -17.03
CA SER A 418 5.00 -1.72 -15.72
C SER A 418 6.01 -2.83 -15.40
N GLY A 419 7.04 -2.50 -14.64
CA GLY A 419 7.92 -3.47 -13.99
C GLY A 419 7.22 -4.17 -12.81
N ILE A 420 7.88 -5.20 -12.28
CA ILE A 420 7.53 -5.78 -10.97
C ILE A 420 8.40 -5.08 -9.94
N ILE A 421 7.78 -4.65 -8.85
CA ILE A 421 8.50 -4.13 -7.70
C ILE A 421 8.44 -5.14 -6.57
N TRP A 422 9.42 -5.05 -5.68
CA TRP A 422 9.52 -5.81 -4.45
C TRP A 422 9.71 -4.85 -3.29
N THR A 423 9.04 -5.12 -2.17
CA THR A 423 9.24 -4.35 -0.93
C THR A 423 10.36 -4.94 -0.07
N GLU A 424 10.93 -4.11 0.81
CA GLU A 424 11.64 -4.61 1.98
C GLU A 424 10.67 -5.37 2.89
N PRO A 425 11.18 -6.26 3.77
CA PRO A 425 10.36 -6.90 4.78
C PRO A 425 9.62 -5.87 5.64
N TYR A 426 8.31 -6.04 5.81
CA TYR A 426 7.48 -5.17 6.64
C TYR A 426 6.36 -5.96 7.32
N LEU A 427 5.82 -5.39 8.39
CA LEU A 427 4.71 -5.98 9.13
C LEU A 427 3.41 -5.86 8.33
N ASP A 428 2.79 -7.00 8.02
CA ASP A 428 1.53 -7.06 7.30
C ASP A 428 0.40 -6.36 8.08
N SER A 429 -0.40 -5.58 7.37
CA SER A 429 -1.56 -4.88 7.93
C SER A 429 -2.77 -5.80 8.15
N PHE A 430 -2.76 -7.01 7.59
CA PHE A 430 -3.79 -8.01 7.83
C PHE A 430 -3.41 -9.04 8.89
N GLY A 431 -2.23 -8.91 9.51
CA GLY A 431 -1.82 -9.72 10.65
C GLY A 431 -1.02 -10.98 10.32
N ALA A 432 -0.56 -11.15 9.07
CA ALA A 432 0.29 -12.28 8.66
C ALA A 432 1.80 -12.11 9.01
N ASP A 433 2.11 -11.26 9.99
CA ASP A 433 3.46 -10.94 10.45
C ASP A 433 4.35 -10.33 9.33
N MET A 434 5.66 -10.53 9.38
CA MET A 434 6.63 -9.99 8.43
C MET A 434 6.46 -10.60 7.04
N VAL A 435 6.22 -9.74 6.04
CA VAL A 435 6.04 -10.12 4.64
C VAL A 435 6.98 -9.35 3.73
N ILE A 436 7.28 -9.95 2.58
CA ILE A 436 7.71 -9.22 1.39
C ILE A 436 6.59 -9.24 0.36
N THR A 437 6.43 -8.15 -0.37
CA THR A 437 5.37 -8.02 -1.38
C THR A 437 6.00 -7.85 -2.75
N ALA A 438 5.61 -8.72 -3.69
CA ALA A 438 5.74 -8.44 -5.12
C ALA A 438 4.52 -7.65 -5.57
N ALA A 439 4.69 -6.57 -6.32
CA ALA A 439 3.57 -5.80 -6.87
C ALA A 439 3.79 -5.43 -8.34
N LYS A 440 2.69 -5.35 -9.09
CA LYS A 440 2.70 -4.94 -10.51
C LYS A 440 1.50 -4.06 -10.83
N ALA A 441 1.75 -2.91 -11.45
CA ALA A 441 0.69 -2.03 -11.91
C ALA A 441 0.02 -2.57 -13.18
N VAL A 442 -1.31 -2.54 -13.23
CA VAL A 442 -2.14 -2.98 -14.34
C VAL A 442 -2.60 -1.76 -15.11
N TYR A 443 -2.05 -1.57 -16.30
CA TYR A 443 -2.39 -0.48 -17.20
C TYR A 443 -3.30 -0.96 -18.32
N ASP A 444 -4.34 -0.19 -18.63
CA ASP A 444 -5.09 -0.35 -19.87
C ASP A 444 -4.65 0.69 -20.90
N SER A 445 -4.04 0.20 -21.97
CA SER A 445 -3.58 0.97 -23.12
C SER A 445 -4.51 0.80 -24.34
N SER A 446 -5.77 0.37 -24.13
CA SER A 446 -6.75 0.17 -25.21
C SER A 446 -7.07 1.47 -25.95
N ASN A 447 -7.01 2.61 -25.24
CA ASN A 447 -7.03 3.93 -25.83
C ASN A 447 -5.59 4.36 -26.12
N THR A 448 -5.23 4.49 -27.41
CA THR A 448 -3.86 4.80 -27.86
C THR A 448 -3.34 6.14 -27.35
N SER A 449 -4.23 7.04 -26.93
CA SER A 449 -3.87 8.39 -26.47
C SER A 449 -3.43 8.42 -25.01
N GLN A 450 -3.98 7.57 -24.13
CA GLN A 450 -3.68 7.60 -22.69
C GLN A 450 -3.68 6.19 -22.08
N SER A 451 -2.60 5.83 -21.38
CA SER A 451 -2.55 4.63 -20.56
C SER A 451 -3.27 4.91 -19.24
N LYS A 452 -4.29 4.12 -18.89
CA LYS A 452 -5.01 4.27 -17.63
C LYS A 452 -4.53 3.25 -16.62
N LEU A 453 -4.07 3.71 -15.44
CA LEU A 453 -3.86 2.81 -14.30
C LEU A 453 -5.22 2.28 -13.84
N VAL A 454 -5.39 0.97 -13.87
CA VAL A 454 -6.64 0.29 -13.48
C VAL A 454 -6.54 -0.20 -12.04
N ALA A 455 -5.46 -0.91 -11.75
CA ALA A 455 -5.23 -1.55 -10.46
C ALA A 455 -3.74 -1.78 -10.25
N VAL A 456 -3.35 -2.10 -9.03
CA VAL A 456 -2.09 -2.74 -8.69
C VAL A 456 -2.42 -4.10 -8.12
N VAL A 457 -1.83 -5.15 -8.69
CA VAL A 457 -1.91 -6.50 -8.14
C VAL A 457 -0.70 -6.75 -7.26
N ALA A 458 -0.87 -7.49 -6.18
CA ALA A 458 0.21 -7.79 -5.25
C ALA A 458 0.11 -9.22 -4.70
N ILE A 459 1.27 -9.79 -4.41
CA ILE A 459 1.43 -11.11 -3.79
C ILE A 459 2.33 -10.93 -2.56
N ASP A 460 1.81 -11.30 -1.40
CA ASP A 460 2.57 -11.30 -0.15
C ASP A 460 3.13 -12.69 0.12
N ILE A 461 4.44 -12.73 0.33
CA ILE A 461 5.19 -13.93 0.70
C ILE A 461 5.72 -13.76 2.13
N SER A 462 5.62 -14.82 2.93
CA SER A 462 6.18 -14.85 4.28
C SER A 462 7.68 -14.59 4.25
N TYR A 463 8.14 -13.58 4.99
CA TYR A 463 9.57 -13.31 5.09
C TYR A 463 10.30 -14.46 5.79
N ALA A 464 9.66 -15.16 6.73
CA ALA A 464 10.23 -16.35 7.34
C ALA A 464 10.54 -17.45 6.31
N TYR A 465 9.65 -17.64 5.32
CA TYR A 465 9.92 -18.58 4.23
C TYR A 465 11.10 -18.13 3.36
N ILE A 466 11.22 -16.83 3.07
CA ILE A 466 12.37 -16.29 2.34
C ILE A 466 13.69 -16.55 3.09
N GLN A 467 13.68 -16.42 4.41
CA GLN A 467 14.84 -16.69 5.25
C GLN A 467 15.24 -18.18 5.27
N GLU A 468 14.32 -19.10 4.95
CA GLU A 468 14.65 -20.52 4.76
C GLU A 468 15.39 -20.79 3.44
N LEU A 469 15.18 -19.93 2.44
CA LEU A 469 15.85 -19.98 1.13
C LEU A 469 17.21 -19.27 1.16
N ASP A 470 17.28 -18.10 1.81
CA ASP A 470 18.52 -17.36 2.07
C ASP A 470 18.38 -16.59 3.40
N ASP A 471 19.17 -16.97 4.40
CA ASP A 471 19.14 -16.41 5.75
C ASP A 471 19.85 -15.05 5.85
N SER A 472 20.61 -14.66 4.81
CA SER A 472 21.31 -13.39 4.75
C SER A 472 20.38 -12.29 4.24
N LYS A 473 19.93 -11.41 5.15
CA LYS A 473 19.16 -10.21 4.80
C LYS A 473 19.84 -9.40 3.70
N SER A 474 21.17 -9.25 3.72
CA SER A 474 21.88 -8.48 2.69
C SER A 474 21.83 -9.15 1.32
N ASN A 475 21.90 -10.48 1.25
CA ASN A 475 21.77 -11.21 -0.02
C ASN A 475 20.35 -11.08 -0.57
N VAL A 476 19.35 -11.29 0.28
CA VAL A 476 17.92 -11.11 -0.10
C VAL A 476 17.70 -9.71 -0.64
N MET A 477 18.13 -8.68 0.09
CA MET A 477 17.95 -7.29 -0.37
C MET A 477 18.69 -6.99 -1.67
N ALA A 478 19.92 -7.49 -1.84
CA ALA A 478 20.68 -7.32 -3.08
C ALA A 478 20.01 -8.02 -4.28
N GLU A 479 19.42 -9.19 -4.06
CA GLU A 479 18.65 -9.92 -5.07
C GLU A 479 17.40 -9.15 -5.48
N LEU A 480 16.62 -8.68 -4.50
CA LEU A 480 15.42 -7.88 -4.75
C LEU A 480 15.76 -6.55 -5.45
N GLN A 481 16.91 -5.95 -5.15
CA GLN A 481 17.33 -4.68 -5.77
C GLN A 481 17.68 -4.84 -7.24
N ARG A 482 18.45 -5.88 -7.59
CA ARG A 482 18.88 -6.15 -8.96
C ARG A 482 17.70 -6.44 -9.91
N ARG A 483 16.57 -6.91 -9.37
CA ARG A 483 15.35 -7.21 -10.12
C ARG A 483 14.54 -5.96 -10.50
N GLN A 484 14.86 -4.79 -9.95
CA GLN A 484 14.00 -3.60 -9.99
C GLN A 484 14.63 -2.39 -10.71
N GLU A 485 15.49 -2.63 -11.70
CA GLU A 485 16.19 -1.56 -12.45
C GLU A 485 15.33 -0.92 -13.56
N PHE A 486 14.01 -1.17 -13.57
CA PHE A 486 13.12 -0.66 -14.61
C PHE A 486 12.73 0.80 -14.37
N CYS A 487 13.24 1.72 -15.21
CA CYS A 487 12.70 3.07 -15.30
C CYS A 487 11.43 3.08 -16.17
N PRO A 488 10.27 3.52 -15.63
CA PRO A 488 9.07 3.66 -16.44
C PRO A 488 9.25 4.74 -17.51
N ASN A 489 8.69 4.51 -18.70
CA ASN A 489 8.64 5.53 -19.74
C ASN A 489 7.53 6.52 -19.41
N ILE A 490 7.91 7.73 -19.03
CA ILE A 490 7.00 8.84 -18.81
C ILE A 490 6.98 9.68 -20.08
N ALA A 491 5.84 9.67 -20.78
CA ALA A 491 5.75 10.30 -22.07
C ALA A 491 5.69 11.84 -21.99
N VAL A 492 6.07 12.46 -23.11
CA VAL A 492 5.69 13.84 -23.41
C VAL A 492 4.16 13.90 -23.40
N TYR A 493 3.61 14.59 -22.42
CA TYR A 493 2.17 14.74 -22.24
C TYR A 493 1.64 15.80 -23.19
N SER A 494 0.42 15.62 -23.66
CA SER A 494 -0.36 16.73 -24.19
C SER A 494 -0.67 17.71 -23.07
N GLU A 495 -0.79 18.99 -23.41
CA GLU A 495 -1.19 20.04 -22.47
C GLU A 495 -2.47 19.64 -21.70
N CYS A 496 -3.44 19.03 -22.38
CA CYS A 496 -4.67 18.55 -21.76
C CYS A 496 -4.50 17.37 -20.79
N GLU A 497 -3.59 16.42 -21.04
CA GLU A 497 -3.37 15.31 -20.08
C GLU A 497 -2.92 15.85 -18.72
N LEU A 498 -2.05 16.86 -18.72
CA LEU A 498 -1.56 17.50 -17.50
C LEU A 498 -2.63 18.38 -16.83
N GLU A 499 -3.43 19.13 -17.59
CA GLU A 499 -4.52 19.92 -17.01
C GLU A 499 -5.65 19.06 -16.42
N VAL A 500 -5.95 17.91 -17.02
CA VAL A 500 -6.89 16.94 -16.45
C VAL A 500 -6.36 16.43 -15.10
N LEU A 501 -5.07 16.10 -15.03
CA LEU A 501 -4.43 15.68 -13.79
C LEU A 501 -4.50 16.73 -12.67
N ARG A 502 -4.27 18.00 -13.00
CA ARG A 502 -4.34 19.13 -12.07
C ARG A 502 -5.75 19.31 -11.48
N GLN A 503 -6.77 18.81 -12.14
CA GLN A 503 -8.18 18.93 -11.75
C GLN A 503 -8.72 17.77 -10.89
N LYS A 504 -7.84 16.89 -10.40
CA LYS A 504 -8.23 15.85 -9.44
C LYS A 504 -8.67 16.44 -8.10
N VAL A 505 -9.69 15.81 -7.52
CA VAL A 505 -10.23 16.12 -6.19
C VAL A 505 -10.26 14.84 -5.36
N TYR A 506 -9.83 14.96 -4.11
CA TYR A 506 -9.85 13.88 -3.12
C TYR A 506 -11.02 14.12 -2.17
N THR A 507 -11.89 13.13 -2.00
CA THR A 507 -13.05 13.22 -1.08
C THR A 507 -13.24 11.89 -0.34
N GLU A 508 -13.23 11.92 0.99
CA GLU A 508 -13.58 10.78 1.86
C GLU A 508 -12.92 9.42 1.47
N GLY A 509 -11.64 9.43 1.10
CA GLY A 509 -10.94 8.21 0.68
C GLY A 509 -11.23 7.77 -0.75
N SER A 510 -11.77 8.63 -1.62
CA SER A 510 -11.86 8.40 -3.07
C SER A 510 -11.25 9.56 -3.87
N VAL A 511 -11.01 9.32 -5.17
CA VAL A 511 -10.48 10.31 -6.12
C VAL A 511 -11.47 10.44 -7.28
N SER A 512 -11.82 11.68 -7.63
CA SER A 512 -12.66 12.05 -8.77
C SER A 512 -12.01 13.18 -9.58
N TYR A 513 -12.57 13.46 -10.77
CA TYR A 513 -12.21 14.64 -11.56
C TYR A 513 -13.34 15.66 -11.51
N GLU A 514 -13.02 16.90 -11.15
CA GLU A 514 -14.00 17.99 -11.12
C GLU A 514 -13.47 19.19 -11.88
N SER A 515 -14.36 19.95 -12.52
CA SER A 515 -13.99 21.17 -13.23
C SER A 515 -13.51 22.23 -12.24
N ARG A 516 -12.20 22.44 -12.16
CA ARG A 516 -11.55 23.36 -11.20
C ARG A 516 -10.67 24.40 -11.94
N PRO A 517 -11.25 25.52 -12.41
CA PRO A 517 -10.51 26.57 -13.12
C PRO A 517 -9.41 27.24 -12.28
N ASP A 518 -9.52 27.15 -10.96
CA ASP A 518 -8.50 27.60 -10.01
C ASP A 518 -7.22 26.76 -10.07
N LYS A 519 -7.29 25.49 -10.51
CA LYS A 519 -6.13 24.58 -10.54
C LYS A 519 -5.39 24.52 -11.88
N ILE A 520 -5.98 25.04 -12.96
CA ILE A 520 -5.39 24.97 -14.30
C ILE A 520 -4.28 26.01 -14.52
N CYS A 521 -3.31 25.71 -15.39
CA CYS A 521 -2.14 26.55 -15.65
C CYS A 521 -2.23 27.44 -16.91
N GLY A 522 -3.41 27.62 -17.51
CA GLY A 522 -3.64 28.67 -18.49
C GLY A 522 -4.20 28.28 -19.87
N ILE A 523 -4.84 27.11 -20.02
CA ILE A 523 -5.55 26.82 -21.27
C ILE A 523 -6.89 27.58 -21.32
N GLU A 524 -7.13 28.38 -22.36
CA GLU A 524 -8.43 28.98 -22.68
C GLU A 524 -9.49 27.94 -23.14
N ASN A 525 -9.07 26.70 -23.41
CA ASN A 525 -9.92 25.61 -23.90
C ASN A 525 -10.25 24.61 -22.80
N THR A 526 -11.50 24.15 -22.78
CA THR A 526 -11.99 23.11 -21.87
C THR A 526 -11.43 21.73 -22.26
N CYS A 527 -10.40 21.26 -21.56
CA CYS A 527 -9.99 19.86 -21.68
C CYS A 527 -11.09 18.95 -21.13
N PRO A 528 -11.57 17.96 -21.90
CA PRO A 528 -12.62 17.07 -21.43
C PRO A 528 -12.10 16.23 -20.27
N LEU A 529 -12.77 16.34 -19.12
CA LEU A 529 -12.47 15.50 -17.97
C LEU A 529 -12.82 14.03 -18.29
N PRO A 530 -12.05 13.06 -17.79
CA PRO A 530 -12.41 11.65 -17.87
C PRO A 530 -13.79 11.45 -17.26
N ALA A 531 -14.65 10.67 -17.93
CA ALA A 531 -15.90 10.26 -17.32
C ALA A 531 -15.62 9.40 -16.09
N ASP A 532 -16.14 9.80 -14.93
CA ASP A 532 -16.04 9.01 -13.69
C ASP A 532 -16.79 7.65 -13.80
N THR A 533 -17.70 7.53 -14.77
CA THR A 533 -18.40 6.27 -15.08
C THR A 533 -17.71 5.51 -16.20
N ALA A 534 -17.07 4.40 -15.84
CA ALA A 534 -16.45 3.49 -16.81
C ALA A 534 -17.47 2.90 -17.82
N CYS A 535 -18.77 2.88 -17.47
CA CYS A 535 -19.87 2.51 -18.36
C CYS A 535 -20.99 3.57 -18.33
N PRO A 536 -20.91 4.62 -19.16
CA PRO A 536 -21.85 5.75 -19.12
C PRO A 536 -23.31 5.36 -19.41
N ASN A 537 -23.55 4.21 -20.06
CA ASN A 537 -24.90 3.67 -20.34
C ASN A 537 -25.41 2.69 -19.26
N ARG A 538 -24.70 2.52 -18.14
CA ARG A 538 -25.11 1.66 -17.04
C ARG A 538 -25.16 2.46 -15.76
N THR A 539 -26.37 2.65 -15.22
CA THR A 539 -26.54 3.04 -13.82
C THR A 539 -26.48 1.78 -12.98
N PHE A 540 -25.49 1.69 -12.11
CA PHE A 540 -25.47 0.63 -11.12
C PHE A 540 -26.20 1.14 -9.87
N GLN A 541 -27.50 0.87 -9.75
CA GLN A 541 -28.26 1.22 -8.55
C GLN A 541 -27.98 0.20 -7.46
N TYR A 542 -27.33 0.63 -6.38
CA TYR A 542 -26.97 -0.22 -5.24
C TYR A 542 -27.80 0.14 -4.00
N ASP A 543 -29.04 -0.37 -3.95
CA ASP A 543 -29.95 -0.09 -2.82
C ASP A 543 -29.46 -0.63 -1.46
N GLN A 544 -28.53 -1.61 -1.46
CA GLN A 544 -28.10 -2.37 -0.28
C GLN A 544 -26.80 -1.91 0.37
N CYS A 545 -26.10 -0.93 -0.19
CA CYS A 545 -24.90 -0.41 0.47
C CYS A 545 -25.26 0.45 1.71
N THR A 546 -26.56 0.76 1.87
CA THR A 546 -27.11 1.55 2.96
C THR A 546 -26.93 0.88 4.34
N GLN A 547 -26.27 1.63 5.23
CA GLN A 547 -26.18 1.42 6.68
C GLN A 547 -25.40 0.19 7.16
N HIS A 548 -24.10 0.18 6.88
CA HIS A 548 -23.14 -0.52 7.75
C HIS A 548 -22.89 0.34 9.00
N SER A 549 -23.93 0.50 9.85
CA SER A 549 -23.65 0.87 11.24
C SER A 549 -22.77 -0.23 11.82
N GLN A 550 -21.89 0.13 12.74
CA GLN A 550 -21.22 -0.81 13.63
C GLN A 550 -22.31 -1.60 14.39
N ALA A 551 -22.87 -2.61 13.73
CA ALA A 551 -23.69 -3.58 14.40
C ALA A 551 -22.73 -4.21 15.41
N THR A 552 -23.04 -4.02 16.68
CA THR A 552 -22.41 -4.64 17.85
C THR A 552 -22.56 -6.16 17.76
N GLN A 553 -21.93 -6.76 16.76
CA GLN A 553 -21.98 -8.18 16.47
C GLN A 553 -20.74 -8.87 17.03
N ASP A 554 -20.94 -10.08 17.52
CA ASP A 554 -19.90 -10.91 18.11
C ASP A 554 -19.03 -11.54 17.01
N TYR A 555 -18.09 -10.74 16.48
CA TYR A 555 -17.09 -11.18 15.50
C TYR A 555 -16.23 -12.35 16.03
N LYS A 556 -16.13 -12.51 17.35
CA LYS A 556 -15.33 -13.55 18.01
C LYS A 556 -15.91 -14.94 17.77
N GLU A 557 -17.23 -15.09 17.88
CA GLU A 557 -17.92 -16.35 17.54
C GLU A 557 -17.85 -16.65 16.03
N ALA A 558 -17.67 -15.64 15.19
CA ALA A 558 -17.90 -15.75 13.76
C ALA A 558 -16.60 -15.97 12.95
N ALA A 559 -15.54 -15.27 13.34
CA ALA A 559 -14.17 -15.54 12.91
C ALA A 559 -13.63 -16.87 13.49
N CYS A 560 -14.13 -17.33 14.65
CA CYS A 560 -13.63 -18.56 15.29
C CYS A 560 -14.56 -19.80 15.38
N CYS A 561 -15.89 -19.82 15.04
CA CYS A 561 -16.67 -21.05 14.62
C CYS A 561 -18.22 -20.96 14.60
N GLY A 562 -18.92 -21.64 13.66
CA GLY A 562 -20.39 -21.90 13.71
C GLY A 562 -20.72 -22.90 14.83
N THR A 563 -21.86 -22.93 15.51
CA THR A 563 -23.27 -22.61 15.20
C THR A 563 -24.12 -22.67 16.50
N PHE A 564 -25.28 -21.98 16.49
CA PHE A 564 -26.52 -22.13 17.27
C PHE A 564 -26.48 -22.45 18.79
N LEU A 565 -27.08 -21.57 19.59
CA LEU A 565 -27.66 -21.94 20.89
C LEU A 565 -29.05 -22.58 20.72
N PRO A 566 -29.39 -23.61 21.52
CA PRO A 566 -30.74 -24.20 21.55
C PRO A 566 -31.75 -23.23 22.19
N CYS A 567 -33.04 -23.48 21.92
CA CYS A 567 -34.18 -22.67 22.37
C CYS A 567 -34.06 -22.16 23.82
N PRO A 568 -34.54 -20.94 24.11
CA PRO A 568 -34.60 -20.46 25.48
C PRO A 568 -35.57 -21.33 26.27
N SER A 569 -35.05 -22.04 27.26
CA SER A 569 -35.85 -22.64 28.32
C SER A 569 -36.46 -21.52 29.17
N SER A 570 -37.68 -21.14 28.84
CA SER A 570 -38.54 -20.39 29.76
C SER A 570 -39.22 -21.36 30.70
N VAL A 571 -38.77 -21.42 31.95
CA VAL A 571 -39.69 -21.63 33.08
C VAL A 571 -39.27 -20.67 34.20
N PRO A 572 -40.17 -19.80 34.69
CA PRO A 572 -39.90 -18.93 35.82
C PRO A 572 -39.84 -19.72 37.12
N THR A 573 -38.99 -19.25 38.02
CA THR A 573 -38.91 -19.63 39.43
C THR A 573 -40.28 -19.55 40.12
N ASN A 574 -40.68 -20.61 40.82
CA ASN A 574 -41.32 -20.48 42.13
C ASN A 574 -41.33 -21.78 42.95
N SER A 575 -41.03 -21.59 44.23
CA SER A 575 -41.43 -22.36 45.42
C SER A 575 -40.72 -23.67 45.83
N LEU A 576 -40.06 -23.53 47.00
CA LEU A 576 -40.14 -24.36 48.21
C LEU A 576 -39.51 -25.77 48.31
N SER A 577 -38.41 -25.77 49.07
CA SER A 577 -38.13 -26.62 50.26
C SER A 577 -37.30 -27.92 50.09
N PRO A 578 -36.56 -28.31 51.15
CA PRO A 578 -35.26 -28.98 51.08
C PRO A 578 -35.36 -30.48 51.37
N LEU A 579 -34.39 -31.29 50.92
CA LEU A 579 -34.01 -32.56 51.58
C LEU A 579 -32.80 -33.21 50.89
N LEU A 580 -31.84 -33.65 51.72
CA LEU A 580 -30.67 -34.50 51.45
C LEU A 580 -29.44 -33.89 50.76
N SER A 581 -28.62 -33.18 51.56
CA SER A 581 -27.16 -33.35 51.52
C SER A 581 -26.67 -33.78 52.90
N ALA A 582 -26.34 -35.07 53.06
CA ALA A 582 -25.54 -35.58 54.17
C ALA A 582 -25.07 -37.01 53.87
N ALA A 583 -23.81 -37.14 53.47
CA ALA A 583 -22.88 -38.23 53.79
C ALA A 583 -21.62 -38.01 52.93
N LEU A 584 -20.63 -37.31 53.48
CA LEU A 584 -19.39 -37.92 54.01
C LEU A 584 -18.62 -38.70 52.92
N SER A 585 -17.57 -38.14 52.32
CA SER A 585 -16.21 -38.01 52.87
C SER A 585 -15.48 -39.35 53.06
N LEU A 586 -14.19 -39.31 52.68
CA LEU A 586 -13.09 -40.24 52.94
C LEU A 586 -12.70 -41.28 51.87
N LEU A 587 -11.37 -41.37 51.74
CA LEU A 587 -10.50 -42.32 51.02
C LEU A 587 -10.29 -41.97 49.54
N GLY A 588 -9.18 -41.34 49.12
CA GLY A 588 -7.86 -41.28 49.70
C GLY A 588 -7.08 -42.58 49.46
N VAL A 589 -5.98 -42.44 48.71
CA VAL A 589 -4.75 -43.26 48.71
C VAL A 589 -4.49 -44.16 47.48
N ILE A 590 -3.58 -43.64 46.62
CA ILE A 590 -2.35 -44.25 46.03
C ILE A 590 -2.46 -45.59 45.24
N ILE A 591 -1.70 -45.63 44.13
CA ILE A 591 -1.23 -46.80 43.33
C ILE A 591 -2.27 -47.20 42.26
N VAL A 592 -2.02 -47.02 40.96
CA VAL A 592 -1.08 -47.81 40.14
C VAL A 592 -0.42 -46.95 39.05
N CYS A 593 0.91 -46.98 39.07
CA CYS A 593 1.84 -46.55 38.03
C CYS A 593 1.94 -47.65 36.95
N CYS A 594 2.30 -47.27 35.72
CA CYS A 594 2.82 -48.15 34.66
C CYS A 594 1.97 -49.39 34.28
N LEU A 595 1.27 -49.29 33.14
CA LEU A 595 1.22 -50.29 32.06
C LEU A 595 0.03 -49.99 31.13
N LEU A 596 0.30 -49.25 30.05
CA LEU A 596 0.05 -49.65 28.65
C LEU A 596 0.56 -48.57 27.70
#